data_AF-A0A1V5ZNN9-F1
#
_entry.id   AF-A0A1V5ZNN9-F1
#
_cell.length_a   1.000
_cell.length_b   1.000
_cell.length_c   1.000
_cell.angle_alpha   90.00
_cell.angle_beta   90.00
_cell.angle_gamma   90.00
#
_symmetry.space_group_name_H-M   'P 1'
#
loop_
_entity.id
_entity.type
_entity.pdbx_description
1 polymer ?
#
loop_
_entity_poly.entity_id
_entity_poly.type
_entity_poly.pdbx_seq_one_letter_code
_entity_poly.pdbx_strand_id
1 'polypeptide(L)'
;MIENNNINLRDFYNQLRILQEDYSKDARLNYMLGNLKDHLYHNFFAQKTHAKITSQSGKQEFLDQYLSGISDDIQNSLHNCTGWYNTLDDISFAYDFPTALTIATWYRESTCAYHLPSNKNGPFQIISRDY
;
A
#
# COMPACT_ATOMS: atom_id res chain seq x y z
N MET A 1 16.82 7.04 15.11
CA MET A 1 16.60 7.59 13.75
C MET A 1 15.99 6.51 12.86
N ILE A 2 14.70 6.20 13.03
CA ILE A 2 13.89 5.39 12.10
C ILE A 2 12.99 6.33 11.24
N GLU A 3 13.05 7.64 11.51
CA GLU A 3 12.02 8.60 11.09
C GLU A 3 11.95 8.87 9.58
N ASN A 4 12.97 8.52 8.78
CA ASN A 4 13.02 8.87 7.36
C ASN A 4 13.08 7.66 6.40
N ASN A 5 12.80 6.44 6.87
CA ASN A 5 12.77 5.27 6.00
C ASN A 5 11.42 4.55 6.16
N ASN A 6 10.53 4.77 5.19
CA ASN A 6 9.18 4.22 5.18
C ASN A 6 9.16 2.68 5.17
N ILE A 7 10.15 2.05 4.54
CA ILE A 7 10.33 0.59 4.55
C ILE A 7 10.60 0.14 5.99
N ASN A 8 11.58 0.76 6.66
CA ASN A 8 11.92 0.40 8.04
C ASN A 8 10.76 0.63 9.02
N LEU A 9 9.98 1.71 8.84
CA LEU A 9 8.78 1.97 9.64
C LEU A 9 7.74 0.86 9.46
N ARG A 10 7.48 0.45 8.22
CA ARG A 10 6.54 -0.63 7.89
C ARG A 10 7.03 -2.00 8.40
N ASP A 11 8.31 -2.31 8.21
CA ASP A 11 8.89 -3.58 8.64
C ASP A 11 8.89 -3.69 10.17
N PHE A 12 9.22 -2.60 10.86
CA PHE A 12 9.19 -2.58 12.32
C PHE A 12 7.75 -2.69 12.87
N TYR A 13 6.77 -2.03 12.23
CA TYR A 13 5.35 -2.25 12.53
C TYR A 13 4.95 -3.74 12.40
N ASN A 14 5.37 -4.40 11.32
CA ASN A 14 5.07 -5.82 11.09
C ASN A 14 5.72 -6.72 12.15
N GLN A 15 6.97 -6.44 12.54
CA GLN A 15 7.66 -7.17 13.60
C GLN A 15 6.93 -7.03 14.95
N LEU A 16 6.49 -5.82 15.29
CA LEU A 16 5.73 -5.60 16.53
C LEU A 16 4.37 -6.30 16.52
N ARG A 17 3.69 -6.37 15.38
CA ARG A 17 2.43 -7.12 15.25
C ARG A 17 2.64 -8.60 15.56
N ILE A 18 3.68 -9.22 14.99
CA ILE A 18 4.02 -10.63 15.23
C ILE A 18 4.36 -10.84 16.72
N LEU A 19 5.21 -9.99 17.30
CA LEU A 19 5.54 -10.07 18.72
C LEU A 19 4.30 -9.89 19.61
N GLN A 20 3.36 -9.01 19.24
CA GLN A 20 2.12 -8.82 19.98
C GLN A 20 1.26 -10.09 20.00
N GLU A 21 1.23 -10.84 18.90
CA GLU A 21 0.54 -12.13 18.79
C GLU A 21 1.21 -13.18 19.69
N ASP A 22 2.55 -13.29 19.62
CA ASP A 22 3.34 -14.26 20.38
C ASP A 22 3.25 -14.05 21.90
N TYR A 23 3.19 -12.78 22.34
CA TYR A 23 3.13 -12.39 23.75
C TYR A 23 1.73 -11.98 24.22
N SER A 24 0.69 -12.36 23.48
CA SER A 24 -0.72 -11.97 23.76
C SER A 24 -1.23 -12.31 25.17
N LYS A 25 -0.62 -13.29 25.85
CA LYS A 25 -0.97 -13.70 27.21
C LYS A 25 -0.35 -12.85 28.32
N ASP A 26 0.71 -12.09 28.03
CA ASP A 26 1.29 -11.12 28.98
C ASP A 26 0.62 -9.77 28.77
N ALA A 27 -0.31 -9.42 29.67
CA ALA A 27 -1.10 -8.20 29.55
C ALA A 27 -0.26 -6.91 29.51
N ARG A 28 0.85 -6.87 30.25
CA ARG A 28 1.72 -5.68 30.30
C ARG A 28 2.53 -5.57 29.01
N LEU A 29 3.14 -6.66 28.58
CA LEU A 29 3.94 -6.66 27.36
C LEU A 29 3.07 -6.42 26.12
N ASN A 30 1.89 -7.05 26.04
CA ASN A 30 0.91 -6.84 24.98
C ASN A 30 0.47 -5.37 24.89
N TYR A 31 0.21 -4.71 26.04
CA TYR A 31 -0.12 -3.29 26.07
C TYR A 31 1.03 -2.40 25.57
N MET A 32 2.27 -2.67 25.99
CA MET A 32 3.45 -1.90 25.54
C MET A 32 3.72 -2.07 24.05
N LEU A 33 3.60 -3.31 23.53
CA LEU A 33 3.74 -3.61 22.09
C LEU A 33 2.63 -2.94 21.28
N GLY A 34 1.39 -2.95 21.78
CA GLY A 34 0.25 -2.25 21.17
C GLY A 34 0.50 -0.75 21.03
N ASN A 35 0.89 -0.06 22.11
CA ASN A 35 1.17 1.37 22.07
C ASN A 35 2.30 1.73 21.10
N LEU A 36 3.37 0.93 21.06
CA LEU A 36 4.50 1.17 20.16
C LEU A 36 4.09 0.97 18.70
N LYS A 37 3.33 -0.10 18.42
CA LYS A 37 2.75 -0.37 17.09
C LYS A 37 1.88 0.80 16.62
N ASP A 38 1.01 1.29 17.49
CA ASP A 38 0.09 2.40 17.17
C ASP A 38 0.86 3.70 16.90
N HIS A 39 1.91 3.99 17.70
CA HIS A 39 2.77 5.14 17.47
C HIS A 39 3.47 5.10 16.10
N LEU A 40 4.03 3.95 15.71
CA LEU A 40 4.67 3.80 14.40
C LEU A 40 3.67 3.93 13.25
N TYR A 41 2.49 3.34 13.41
CA TYR A 41 1.41 3.45 12.42
C TYR A 41 0.98 4.90 12.22
N HIS A 42 0.84 5.67 13.30
CA HIS A 42 0.53 7.10 13.23
C HIS A 42 1.62 7.90 12.52
N ASN A 43 2.89 7.64 12.81
CA ASN A 43 4.00 8.33 12.15
C ASN A 43 4.03 8.04 10.65
N PHE A 44 3.89 6.77 10.26
CA PHE A 44 3.80 6.37 8.85
C PHE A 44 2.64 7.07 8.13
N PHE A 45 1.45 7.08 8.73
CA PHE A 45 0.27 7.70 8.13
C PHE A 45 0.40 9.24 8.04
N ALA A 46 1.02 9.87 9.03
CA ALA A 46 1.28 11.31 9.03
C ALA A 46 2.21 11.71 7.88
N GLN A 47 3.31 10.97 7.67
CA GLN A 47 4.25 11.21 6.57
C GLN A 47 3.57 11.02 5.21
N LYS A 48 2.79 9.95 5.06
CA LYS A 48 2.01 9.68 3.86
C LYS A 48 1.00 10.80 3.56
N THR A 49 0.31 11.29 4.58
CA THR A 49 -0.66 12.39 4.45
C THR A 49 0.04 13.68 4.00
N HIS A 50 1.19 14.00 4.60
CA HIS A 50 1.98 15.16 4.19
C HIS A 50 2.40 15.08 2.72
N ALA A 51 2.95 13.92 2.29
CA ALA A 51 3.33 13.70 0.89
C ALA A 51 2.15 13.87 -0.08
N LYS A 52 0.96 13.35 0.29
CA LYS A 52 -0.26 13.52 -0.52
C LYS A 52 -0.64 14.99 -0.68
N ILE A 53 -0.64 15.76 0.40
CA ILE A 53 -0.97 17.19 0.38
C ILE A 53 0.01 17.94 -0.52
N THR A 54 1.32 17.66 -0.41
CA THR A 54 2.34 18.29 -1.26
C THR A 54 2.14 17.96 -2.74
N SER A 55 1.65 16.75 -3.07
CA SER A 55 1.40 16.31 -4.44
C SER A 55 0.05 16.73 -5.04
N GLN A 56 -0.81 17.44 -4.30
CA GLN A 56 -2.14 17.80 -4.78
C GLN A 56 -2.11 18.85 -5.90
N SER A 57 -1.17 19.78 -5.86
CA SER A 57 -0.96 20.75 -6.94
C SER A 57 -0.36 20.05 -8.16
N GLY A 58 -1.00 20.21 -9.33
CA GLY A 58 -0.63 19.54 -10.59
C GLY A 58 -1.41 18.26 -10.89
N LYS A 59 -1.92 17.55 -9.87
CA LYS A 59 -2.74 16.35 -10.11
C LYS A 59 -4.08 16.69 -10.77
N GLN A 60 -4.76 17.73 -10.29
CA GLN A 60 -6.05 18.14 -10.87
C GLN A 60 -5.87 18.60 -12.32
N GLU A 61 -4.86 19.40 -12.62
CA GLU A 61 -4.54 19.87 -13.98
C GLU A 61 -4.24 18.70 -14.93
N PHE A 62 -3.45 17.72 -14.48
CA PHE A 62 -3.18 16.51 -15.25
C PHE A 62 -4.47 15.73 -15.54
N LEU A 63 -5.32 15.54 -14.53
CA LEU A 63 -6.59 14.83 -14.68
C LEU A 63 -7.51 15.55 -15.66
N ASP A 64 -7.64 16.87 -15.55
CA ASP A 64 -8.46 17.69 -16.44
C ASP A 64 -7.96 17.61 -17.90
N GLN A 65 -6.65 17.51 -18.10
CA GLN A 65 -6.04 17.40 -19.44
C GLN A 65 -6.25 16.02 -20.08
N TYR A 66 -6.16 14.92 -19.32
CA TYR A 66 -6.03 13.57 -19.89
C TYR A 66 -7.23 12.64 -19.61
N LEU A 67 -8.20 13.02 -18.78
CA LEU A 67 -9.39 12.20 -18.52
C LEU A 67 -10.46 12.30 -19.61
N SER A 68 -10.39 13.30 -20.50
CA SER A 68 -11.38 13.42 -21.58
C SER A 68 -11.28 12.22 -22.53
N GLY A 69 -12.29 11.35 -22.52
CA GLY A 69 -12.36 10.15 -23.37
C GLY A 69 -12.29 8.81 -22.66
N ILE A 70 -12.19 8.75 -21.33
CA ILE A 70 -12.34 7.50 -20.58
C ILE A 70 -13.85 7.17 -20.46
N SER A 71 -14.28 6.04 -21.00
CA SER A 71 -15.67 5.58 -20.94
C SER A 71 -16.12 5.18 -19.52
N ASP A 72 -17.38 5.41 -19.17
CA ASP A 72 -17.98 5.03 -17.87
C ASP A 72 -17.80 3.54 -17.53
N ASP A 73 -17.69 2.66 -18.54
CA ASP A 73 -17.42 1.22 -18.36
C ASP A 73 -16.08 0.93 -17.68
N ILE A 74 -15.06 1.78 -17.89
CA ILE A 74 -13.75 1.64 -17.23
C ILE A 74 -13.89 2.00 -15.75
N GLN A 75 -14.71 3.00 -15.41
CA GLN A 75 -14.93 3.39 -14.02
C GLN A 75 -15.61 2.27 -13.22
N ASN A 76 -16.57 1.57 -13.82
CA ASN A 76 -17.25 0.43 -13.18
C ASN A 76 -16.34 -0.79 -13.00
N SER A 77 -15.43 -1.06 -13.96
CA SER A 77 -14.44 -2.14 -13.85
C SER A 77 -13.37 -1.91 -12.77
N LEU A 78 -13.21 -0.67 -12.30
CA LEU A 78 -12.20 -0.28 -11.32
C LEU A 78 -12.60 -0.59 -9.86
N HIS A 79 -13.86 -0.93 -9.61
CA HIS A 79 -14.36 -1.20 -8.24
C HIS A 79 -13.51 -2.26 -7.52
N ASN A 80 -13.19 -3.36 -8.21
CA ASN A 80 -12.36 -4.44 -7.67
C ASN A 80 -10.92 -4.00 -7.36
N CYS A 81 -10.37 -3.12 -8.19
CA CYS A 81 -9.04 -2.54 -7.99
C CYS A 81 -9.00 -1.62 -6.76
N THR A 82 -10.09 -0.86 -6.54
CA THR A 82 -10.16 0.09 -5.43
C THR A 82 -10.38 -0.58 -4.06
N GLY A 83 -10.89 -1.81 -4.02
CA GLY A 83 -11.07 -2.56 -2.76
C GLY A 83 -9.77 -2.78 -1.97
N TRP A 84 -8.63 -2.83 -2.68
CA TRP A 84 -7.30 -2.99 -2.08
C TRP A 84 -6.47 -1.70 -2.10
N TYR A 85 -7.10 -0.56 -2.41
CA TYR A 85 -6.40 0.71 -2.60
C TYR A 85 -5.52 1.04 -1.40
N ASN A 86 -6.05 0.99 -0.17
CA ASN A 86 -5.29 1.36 1.03
C ASN A 86 -4.03 0.49 1.20
N THR A 87 -4.16 -0.83 1.03
CA THR A 87 -3.04 -1.77 1.13
C THR A 87 -1.99 -1.49 0.06
N LEU A 88 -2.39 -1.29 -1.20
CA LEU A 88 -1.47 -0.99 -2.29
C LEU A 88 -0.82 0.39 -2.12
N ASP A 89 -1.56 1.37 -1.61
CA ASP A 89 -1.08 2.73 -1.35
C ASP A 89 -0.08 2.76 -0.19
N ASP A 90 -0.28 1.93 0.84
CA ASP A 90 0.69 1.75 1.94
C ASP A 90 1.98 1.07 1.44
N ILE A 91 1.85 0.00 0.65
CA ILE A 91 3.02 -0.68 0.06
C ILE A 91 3.77 0.30 -0.87
N SER A 92 3.06 0.95 -1.77
CA SER A 92 3.66 1.85 -2.76
C SER A 92 4.37 3.02 -2.07
N PHE A 93 3.75 3.63 -1.05
CA PHE A 93 4.40 4.68 -0.24
C PHE A 93 5.65 4.17 0.51
N ALA A 94 5.61 2.94 1.04
CA ALA A 94 6.76 2.34 1.71
C ALA A 94 7.96 2.21 0.77
N TYR A 95 7.73 1.82 -0.48
CA TYR A 95 8.77 1.61 -1.49
C TYR A 95 9.03 2.83 -2.41
N ASP A 96 8.51 4.01 -2.07
CA ASP A 96 8.63 5.23 -2.89
C ASP A 96 8.20 5.03 -4.36
N PHE A 97 7.08 4.34 -4.54
CA PHE A 97 6.53 4.00 -5.84
C PHE A 97 5.14 4.63 -6.03
N PRO A 98 4.76 5.08 -7.24
CA PRO A 98 3.43 5.66 -7.46
C PRO A 98 2.32 4.61 -7.31
N THR A 99 1.40 4.81 -6.36
CA THR A 99 0.23 3.94 -6.14
C THR A 99 -0.59 3.72 -7.42
N ALA A 100 -0.74 4.76 -8.24
CA ALA A 100 -1.46 4.67 -9.51
C ALA A 100 -0.79 3.67 -10.47
N LEU A 101 0.54 3.62 -10.50
CA LEU A 101 1.28 2.67 -11.33
C LEU A 101 1.14 1.24 -10.80
N THR A 102 1.17 1.06 -9.47
CA THR A 102 0.88 -0.24 -8.84
C THR A 102 -0.49 -0.76 -9.24
N ILE A 103 -1.53 0.08 -9.15
CA ILE A 103 -2.90 -0.31 -9.53
C ILE A 103 -3.01 -0.59 -11.03
N ALA A 104 -2.39 0.23 -11.87
CA ALA A 104 -2.39 0.04 -13.32
C ALA A 104 -1.73 -1.29 -13.72
N THR A 105 -0.57 -1.62 -13.12
CA THR A 105 0.10 -2.90 -13.33
C THR A 105 -0.78 -4.05 -12.86
N TRP A 106 -1.36 -3.96 -11.67
CA TRP A 106 -2.24 -5.01 -11.15
C TRP A 106 -3.47 -5.24 -12.04
N TYR A 107 -4.10 -4.15 -12.52
CA TYR A 107 -5.19 -4.21 -13.49
C TYR A 107 -4.75 -4.86 -14.79
N ARG A 108 -3.57 -4.51 -15.31
CA ARG A 108 -3.07 -5.07 -16.57
C ARG A 108 -2.76 -6.56 -16.46
N GLU A 109 -2.19 -6.98 -15.34
CA GLU A 109 -1.67 -8.34 -15.15
C GLU A 109 -2.74 -9.35 -14.71
N SER A 110 -3.76 -8.91 -13.97
CA SER A 110 -4.78 -9.82 -13.44
C SER A 110 -6.18 -9.24 -13.38
N THR A 111 -6.43 -8.08 -13.99
CA THR A 111 -7.72 -7.37 -13.91
C THR A 111 -8.14 -7.16 -12.45
N CYS A 112 -7.15 -6.87 -11.60
CA CYS A 112 -7.33 -6.68 -10.16
C CYS A 112 -7.88 -7.92 -9.42
N ALA A 113 -7.71 -9.11 -9.96
CA ALA A 113 -8.09 -10.34 -9.30
C ALA A 113 -6.96 -10.79 -8.37
N TYR A 114 -7.31 -11.04 -7.10
CA TYR A 114 -6.41 -11.63 -6.12
C TYR A 114 -6.49 -13.16 -6.18
N HIS A 115 -6.18 -13.73 -7.35
CA HIS A 115 -6.04 -15.18 -7.50
C HIS A 115 -4.57 -15.53 -7.63
N LEU A 116 -4.19 -16.71 -7.13
CA LEU A 116 -2.88 -17.28 -7.38
C LEU A 116 -2.92 -17.96 -8.75
N PRO A 117 -2.35 -17.35 -9.80
CA PRO A 117 -2.31 -17.99 -11.11
C PRO A 117 -1.54 -19.33 -11.03
N SER A 118 -1.87 -20.26 -11.93
CA SER A 118 -1.25 -21.60 -11.96
C SER A 118 0.27 -21.56 -12.16
N ASN A 119 0.79 -20.48 -12.73
CA ASN A 119 2.22 -20.22 -12.90
C ASN A 119 2.92 -19.75 -11.60
N LYS A 120 2.20 -19.53 -10.50
CA LYS A 120 2.71 -19.07 -9.18
C LYS A 120 3.38 -17.70 -9.15
N ASN A 121 3.22 -16.88 -10.21
CA ASN A 121 3.83 -15.55 -10.28
C ASN A 121 3.04 -14.47 -9.51
N GLY A 122 1.95 -14.86 -8.85
CA GLY A 122 1.11 -13.95 -8.07
C GLY A 122 0.32 -12.95 -8.92
N PRO A 123 -0.38 -12.00 -8.27
CA PRO A 123 -1.28 -11.06 -8.94
C PRO A 123 -0.58 -10.02 -9.84
N PHE A 124 0.74 -9.86 -9.69
CA PHE A 124 1.58 -8.97 -10.49
C PHE A 124 2.43 -9.70 -11.54
N GLN A 125 2.26 -11.03 -11.69
CA GLN A 125 2.99 -11.85 -12.65
C GLN A 125 4.53 -11.73 -12.55
N ILE A 126 5.06 -11.56 -11.34
CA ILE A 126 6.51 -11.44 -11.11
C ILE A 126 7.16 -12.82 -11.18
N ILE A 127 8.15 -12.97 -12.07
CA ILE A 127 8.92 -14.19 -12.23
C ILE A 127 10.08 -14.19 -11.22
N SER A 128 10.09 -15.13 -10.29
CA SER A 128 11.11 -15.21 -9.23
C SER A 128 12.51 -15.63 -9.71
N ARG A 129 12.66 -16.04 -10.97
CA ARG A 129 13.96 -16.46 -11.52
C ARG A 129 14.92 -15.29 -11.74
N ASP A 130 14.39 -14.08 -11.89
CA ASP A 130 15.16 -12.91 -12.29
C ASP A 130 15.48 -11.97 -11.10
N TYR A 131 15.21 -12.43 -9.86
CA TYR A 131 15.46 -11.73 -8.58
C TYR A 131 16.20 -12.64 -7.60
#